data_AF-A0A240EHJ7-F1
#
_entry.id   AF-A0A240EHJ7-F1
#
_cell.length_a   1.000
_cell.length_b   1.000
_cell.length_c   1.000
_cell.angle_alpha   90.00
_cell.angle_beta   90.00
_cell.angle_gamma   90.00
#
_symmetry.space_group_name_H-M   'P 1'
#
loop_
_entity.id
_entity.type
_entity.pdbx_description
1 polymer ?
#
loop_
_entity_poly.entity_id
_entity_poly.type
_entity_poly.pdbx_seq_one_letter_code
_entity_poly.pdbx_strand_id
1 'polypeptide(L)'
;MKKRWVLLLAMAVSAAVTNASNRNDIPSCYDMANVSELKPTQVERELFVIIDKTVNLNTSLKESVHKQMNRFNRSGDKITIVTFSALAEGDYTDIVFSGAFEPSLSKKDRNAMNRNKLRNLENCLVNQKSAIKPIHGRLASAFPSEQDSYPRTELVGTLLNLSNDLVAPSNAQKKVVLVVSDMLENSETLSFYRNGSVYVTDADKALTTIEESGFQGNFDQSDIYVIGAGYIEGAKRYSSQKSVNELENFWRSIFSSSNGNLKAFGKPSLLTQIQ
;
A
#
# COMPACT_ATOMS: atom_id res chain seq x y z
N MET A 1 63.21 -24.50 -9.23
CA MET A 1 61.84 -24.32 -8.72
C MET A 1 61.25 -23.03 -9.31
N LYS A 2 60.34 -23.15 -10.30
CA LYS A 2 59.72 -22.01 -10.99
C LYS A 2 58.40 -21.64 -10.27
N LYS A 3 58.34 -20.52 -9.56
CA LYS A 3 57.10 -19.99 -8.98
C LYS A 3 56.40 -19.08 -10.00
N ARG A 4 55.30 -19.57 -10.57
CA ARG A 4 54.33 -18.82 -11.35
C ARG A 4 53.58 -17.86 -10.41
N TRP A 5 53.58 -16.57 -10.70
CA TRP A 5 52.67 -15.61 -10.10
C TRP A 5 51.44 -15.48 -11.00
N VAL A 6 50.29 -15.88 -10.46
CA VAL A 6 48.97 -15.73 -11.07
C VAL A 6 48.49 -14.32 -10.76
N LEU A 7 48.28 -13.51 -11.80
CA LEU A 7 47.60 -12.22 -11.70
C LEU A 7 46.09 -12.47 -11.62
N LEU A 8 45.50 -12.13 -10.48
CA LEU A 8 44.05 -12.12 -10.25
C LEU A 8 43.44 -10.89 -10.93
N LEU A 9 42.58 -11.15 -11.92
CA LEU A 9 41.74 -10.16 -12.58
C LEU A 9 40.55 -9.86 -11.65
N ALA A 10 40.56 -8.71 -10.97
CA ALA A 10 39.41 -8.23 -10.20
C ALA A 10 38.35 -7.69 -11.17
N MET A 11 37.36 -8.52 -11.49
CA MET A 11 36.19 -8.12 -12.27
C MET A 11 35.21 -7.39 -11.34
N ALA A 12 35.21 -6.07 -11.39
CA ALA A 12 34.21 -5.23 -10.72
C ALA A 12 32.87 -5.41 -11.43
N VAL A 13 32.03 -6.30 -10.90
CA VAL A 13 30.62 -6.40 -11.27
C VAL A 13 29.89 -5.27 -10.57
N SER A 14 29.69 -4.15 -11.27
CA SER A 14 28.74 -3.13 -10.84
C SER A 14 27.34 -3.73 -10.91
N ALA A 15 26.82 -4.19 -9.78
CA ALA A 15 25.41 -4.52 -9.65
C ALA A 15 24.61 -3.23 -9.80
N ALA A 16 24.01 -3.02 -10.97
CA ALA A 16 22.90 -2.08 -11.11
C ALA A 16 21.72 -2.68 -10.35
N VAL A 17 21.61 -2.32 -9.07
CA VAL A 17 20.40 -2.59 -8.28
C VAL A 17 19.31 -1.68 -8.84
N THR A 18 18.51 -2.20 -9.77
CA THR A 18 17.29 -1.53 -10.20
C THR A 18 16.29 -1.59 -9.06
N ASN A 19 16.32 -0.57 -8.19
CA ASN A 19 15.37 -0.43 -7.10
C ASN A 19 13.95 -0.28 -7.67
N ALA A 20 13.05 -1.20 -7.31
CA ALA A 20 11.61 -1.10 -7.57
C ALA A 20 10.98 0.21 -7.03
N SER A 21 11.70 0.91 -6.14
CA SER A 21 11.40 2.25 -5.63
C SER A 21 11.29 3.36 -6.71
N ASN A 22 11.69 3.12 -7.96
CA ASN A 22 11.66 4.14 -9.02
C ASN A 22 10.42 4.09 -9.94
N ARG A 23 9.46 3.20 -9.70
CA ARG A 23 8.26 3.12 -10.56
C ARG A 23 7.38 4.37 -10.39
N ASN A 24 7.17 5.08 -11.50
CA ASN A 24 6.28 6.22 -11.59
C ASN A 24 5.47 6.16 -12.89
N ASP A 25 4.20 5.81 -12.76
CA ASP A 25 3.23 5.61 -13.82
C ASP A 25 2.57 6.94 -14.26
N ILE A 26 2.83 8.03 -13.54
CA ILE A 26 2.47 9.40 -13.94
C ILE A 26 3.68 10.02 -14.68
N PRO A 27 3.51 10.49 -15.93
CA PRO A 27 4.59 11.16 -16.65
C PRO A 27 5.19 12.33 -15.85
N SER A 28 6.52 12.40 -15.80
CA SER A 28 7.22 13.45 -15.06
C SER A 28 7.17 14.78 -15.82
N CYS A 29 6.71 15.82 -15.13
CA CYS A 29 6.71 17.19 -15.62
C CYS A 29 8.12 17.80 -15.64
N TYR A 30 9.00 17.38 -14.74
CA TYR A 30 10.40 17.81 -14.74
C TYR A 30 11.16 17.24 -15.95
N ASP A 31 10.93 15.97 -16.29
CA ASP A 31 11.52 15.36 -17.48
C ASP A 31 10.98 16.03 -18.76
N MET A 32 9.66 16.22 -18.86
CA MET A 32 9.03 16.90 -19.99
C MET A 32 9.53 18.34 -20.20
N ALA A 33 9.86 19.05 -19.11
CA ALA A 33 10.40 20.41 -19.17
C ALA A 33 11.94 20.46 -19.33
N ASN A 34 12.62 19.31 -19.40
CA ASN A 34 14.08 19.17 -19.46
C ASN A 34 14.79 19.91 -18.30
N VAL A 35 14.33 19.63 -17.08
CA VAL A 35 14.84 20.20 -15.80
C VAL A 35 14.87 19.15 -14.68
N SER A 36 15.07 17.87 -15.02
CA SER A 36 15.08 16.74 -14.09
C SER A 36 16.06 16.90 -12.93
N GLU A 37 17.15 17.64 -13.14
CA GLU A 37 18.15 17.98 -12.13
C GLU A 37 17.59 18.83 -10.96
N LEU A 38 16.43 19.48 -11.16
CA LEU A 38 15.74 20.28 -10.17
C LEU A 38 14.58 19.53 -9.51
N LYS A 39 14.31 18.28 -9.90
CA LYS A 39 13.22 17.49 -9.35
C LYS A 39 13.49 17.18 -7.88
N PRO A 40 12.58 17.55 -6.96
CA PRO A 40 12.73 17.17 -5.57
C PRO A 40 12.74 15.65 -5.43
N THR A 41 13.68 15.16 -4.63
CA THR A 41 13.88 13.72 -4.44
C THR A 41 12.93 13.12 -3.41
N GLN A 42 12.33 13.95 -2.55
CA GLN A 42 11.50 13.52 -1.44
C GLN A 42 10.01 13.69 -1.75
N VAL A 43 9.23 12.64 -1.45
CA VAL A 43 7.76 12.67 -1.46
C VAL A 43 7.27 13.22 -0.13
N GLU A 44 6.27 14.10 -0.14
CA GLU A 44 5.72 14.66 1.10
C GLU A 44 4.83 13.63 1.78
N ARG A 45 3.91 13.01 1.03
CA ARG A 45 2.98 12.01 1.56
C ARG A 45 2.77 10.89 0.55
N GLU A 46 2.85 9.64 1.01
CA GLU A 46 2.50 8.48 0.17
C GLU A 46 1.32 7.73 0.77
N LEU A 47 0.30 7.49 -0.06
CA LEU A 47 -0.81 6.60 0.21
C LEU A 47 -0.54 5.24 -0.42
N PHE A 48 -0.44 4.21 0.40
CA PHE A 48 -0.47 2.81 -0.01
C PHE A 48 -1.90 2.30 0.10
N VAL A 49 -2.54 2.01 -1.03
CA VAL A 49 -3.84 1.33 -1.07
C VAL A 49 -3.58 -0.15 -1.30
N ILE A 50 -3.72 -0.95 -0.25
CA ILE A 50 -3.46 -2.38 -0.28
C ILE A 50 -4.80 -3.10 -0.35
N ILE A 51 -5.04 -3.83 -1.45
CA ILE A 51 -6.32 -4.44 -1.78
C ILE A 51 -6.21 -5.95 -1.71
N ASP A 52 -7.04 -6.52 -0.85
CA ASP A 52 -7.24 -7.95 -0.75
C ASP A 52 -8.22 -8.43 -1.83
N LYS A 53 -7.71 -9.24 -2.76
CA LYS A 53 -8.51 -9.84 -3.84
C LYS A 53 -9.33 -11.05 -3.37
N THR A 54 -9.17 -11.51 -2.13
CA THR A 54 -9.94 -12.65 -1.62
C THR A 54 -11.36 -12.27 -1.18
N VAL A 55 -11.67 -10.97 -1.14
CA VAL A 55 -12.95 -10.46 -0.64
C VAL A 55 -13.60 -9.55 -1.66
N ASN A 56 -14.79 -9.93 -2.12
CA ASN A 56 -15.61 -9.07 -2.96
C ASN A 56 -16.46 -8.10 -2.12
N LEU A 57 -15.87 -6.95 -1.79
CA LEU A 57 -16.59 -5.87 -1.11
C LEU A 57 -17.77 -5.35 -1.96
N ASN A 58 -18.86 -4.97 -1.31
CA ASN A 58 -19.98 -4.36 -2.03
C ASN A 58 -19.60 -3.00 -2.65
N THR A 59 -20.42 -2.54 -3.60
CA THR A 59 -20.19 -1.29 -4.34
C THR A 59 -20.02 -0.08 -3.42
N SER A 60 -20.79 0.02 -2.33
CA SER A 60 -20.70 1.15 -1.40
C SER A 60 -19.34 1.23 -0.69
N LEU A 61 -18.78 0.08 -0.30
CA LEU A 61 -17.44 0.01 0.28
C LEU A 61 -16.37 0.35 -0.76
N LYS A 62 -16.47 -0.19 -1.99
CA LYS A 62 -15.57 0.16 -3.10
C LYS A 62 -15.59 1.67 -3.37
N GLU A 63 -16.76 2.29 -3.47
CA GLU A 63 -16.91 3.75 -3.61
C GLU A 63 -16.28 4.53 -2.44
N SER A 64 -16.36 4.00 -1.22
CA SER A 64 -15.73 4.64 -0.06
C SER A 64 -14.20 4.67 -0.18
N VAL A 65 -13.57 3.63 -0.74
CA VAL A 65 -12.13 3.62 -1.04
C VAL A 65 -11.78 4.72 -2.04
N HIS A 66 -12.57 4.87 -3.12
CA HIS A 66 -12.39 5.96 -4.08
C HIS A 66 -12.48 7.33 -3.39
N LYS A 67 -13.47 7.54 -2.51
CA LYS A 67 -13.64 8.80 -1.77
C LYS A 67 -12.41 9.13 -0.91
N GLN A 68 -11.84 8.14 -0.24
CA GLN A 68 -10.64 8.33 0.59
C GLN A 68 -9.39 8.63 -0.28
N MET A 69 -9.19 7.87 -1.36
CA MET A 69 -8.04 8.07 -2.27
C MET A 69 -8.03 9.46 -2.93
N ASN A 70 -9.20 10.03 -3.23
CA ASN A 70 -9.30 11.36 -3.85
C ASN A 70 -8.68 12.50 -3.00
N ARG A 71 -8.32 12.23 -1.74
CA ARG A 71 -7.60 13.19 -0.89
C ARG A 71 -6.10 13.29 -1.17
N PHE A 72 -5.56 12.38 -1.98
CA PHE A 72 -4.13 12.26 -2.32
C PHE A 72 -3.85 12.68 -3.78
N ASN A 73 -4.32 13.86 -4.17
CA ASN A 73 -4.16 14.42 -5.52
C ASN A 73 -3.48 15.80 -5.52
N ARG A 74 -2.76 16.12 -4.44
CA ARG A 74 -2.05 17.39 -4.28
C ARG A 74 -0.59 17.24 -4.67
N SER A 75 0.04 18.36 -4.99
CA SER A 75 1.48 18.45 -5.19
C SER A 75 2.21 17.87 -3.98
N GLY A 76 3.20 17.00 -4.19
CA GLY A 76 3.91 16.29 -3.12
C GLY A 76 3.29 14.94 -2.71
N ASP A 77 2.08 14.62 -3.17
CA ASP A 77 1.45 13.32 -2.89
C ASP A 77 1.94 12.24 -3.85
N LYS A 78 2.03 11.01 -3.36
CA LYS A 78 2.20 9.79 -4.15
C LYS A 78 1.10 8.79 -3.80
N ILE A 79 0.61 8.07 -4.80
CA ILE A 79 -0.33 6.95 -4.61
C ILE A 79 0.33 5.69 -5.14
N THR A 80 0.34 4.65 -4.32
CA THR A 80 0.76 3.30 -4.69
C THR A 80 -0.39 2.35 -4.40
N ILE A 81 -0.88 1.66 -5.44
CA ILE A 81 -1.96 0.67 -5.34
C ILE A 81 -1.34 -0.70 -5.49
N VAL A 82 -1.63 -1.57 -4.53
CA VAL A 82 -1.13 -2.93 -4.45
C VAL A 82 -2.30 -3.87 -4.32
N THR A 83 -2.27 -4.98 -5.04
CA THR A 83 -3.20 -6.08 -4.86
C THR A 83 -2.46 -7.28 -4.31
N PHE A 84 -3.11 -8.06 -3.46
CA PHE A 84 -2.65 -9.39 -3.07
C PHE A 84 -3.84 -10.35 -2.99
N SER A 85 -3.56 -11.64 -2.92
CA SER A 85 -4.54 -12.74 -2.95
C SER A 85 -4.07 -13.89 -2.07
N ALA A 86 -4.82 -14.99 -2.04
CA ALA A 86 -4.29 -16.26 -1.58
C ALA A 86 -3.09 -16.63 -2.46
N LEU A 87 -1.97 -17.04 -1.87
CA LEU A 87 -0.72 -17.44 -2.51
C LEU A 87 -0.90 -18.61 -3.51
N ALA A 88 -1.62 -18.37 -4.60
CA ALA A 88 -2.08 -19.32 -5.58
C ALA A 88 -1.52 -18.97 -6.96
N GLU A 89 -1.38 -19.98 -7.80
CA GLU A 89 -0.71 -19.85 -9.10
C GLU A 89 -1.42 -18.84 -10.01
N GLY A 90 -0.74 -17.74 -10.36
CA GLY A 90 -1.23 -16.71 -11.27
C GLY A 90 -1.80 -15.46 -10.59
N ASP A 91 -2.05 -15.51 -9.27
CA ASP A 91 -2.52 -14.38 -8.47
C ASP A 91 -1.47 -14.07 -7.39
N TYR A 92 -0.54 -13.17 -7.72
CA TYR A 92 0.54 -12.74 -6.85
C TYR A 92 0.30 -11.33 -6.33
N THR A 93 1.04 -10.98 -5.28
CA THR A 93 1.19 -9.59 -4.86
C THR A 93 1.74 -8.77 -6.02
N ASP A 94 0.99 -7.75 -6.45
CA ASP A 94 1.38 -6.89 -7.58
C ASP A 94 1.15 -5.42 -7.26
N ILE A 95 2.08 -4.58 -7.70
CA ILE A 95 1.92 -3.12 -7.69
C ILE A 95 1.17 -2.78 -8.98
N VAL A 96 -0.14 -2.58 -8.90
CA VAL A 96 -0.95 -2.29 -10.09
C VAL A 96 -0.83 -0.83 -10.54
N PHE A 97 -0.41 0.06 -9.63
CA PHE A 97 -0.14 1.46 -9.92
C PHE A 97 0.84 2.08 -8.91
N SER A 98 1.76 2.93 -9.36
CA SER A 98 2.55 3.82 -8.47
C SER A 98 2.79 5.14 -9.18
N GLY A 99 2.38 6.26 -8.60
CA GLY A 99 2.47 7.56 -9.26
C GLY A 99 2.55 8.75 -8.32
N ALA A 100 3.45 9.70 -8.63
CA ALA A 100 3.65 10.91 -7.83
C ALA A 100 3.13 12.18 -8.52
N PHE A 101 2.41 13.01 -7.77
CA PHE A 101 2.07 14.38 -8.13
C PHE A 101 3.23 15.29 -7.73
N GLU A 102 4.01 15.73 -8.72
CA GLU A 102 5.29 16.37 -8.46
C GLU A 102 5.10 17.76 -7.81
N PRO A 103 5.99 18.14 -6.88
CA PRO A 103 5.98 19.46 -6.25
C PRO A 103 6.35 20.57 -7.23
N SER A 104 5.88 21.79 -6.96
CA SER A 104 6.41 22.99 -7.61
C SER A 104 7.86 23.25 -7.19
N LEU A 105 8.61 23.96 -8.04
CA LEU A 105 9.96 24.40 -7.71
C LEU A 105 9.99 25.30 -6.47
N SER A 106 11.14 25.30 -5.80
CA SER A 106 11.46 26.32 -4.79
C SER A 106 11.41 27.72 -5.42
N LYS A 107 11.11 28.75 -4.61
CA LYS A 107 11.08 30.14 -5.08
C LYS A 107 12.41 30.58 -5.72
N LYS A 108 13.53 30.06 -5.19
CA LYS A 108 14.87 30.35 -5.70
C LYS A 108 15.04 29.77 -7.10
N ASP A 109 14.76 28.48 -7.27
CA ASP A 109 14.98 27.78 -8.55
C ASP A 109 13.99 28.28 -9.61
N ARG A 110 12.76 28.56 -9.20
CA ARG A 110 11.75 29.21 -10.05
C ARG A 110 12.24 30.54 -10.62
N ASN A 111 12.85 31.40 -9.79
CA ASN A 111 13.34 32.71 -10.22
C ASN A 111 14.60 32.63 -11.11
N ALA A 112 15.42 31.59 -10.92
CA ALA A 112 16.63 31.36 -11.70
C ALA A 112 16.36 30.65 -13.04
N MET A 113 15.17 30.06 -13.21
CA MET A 113 14.84 29.24 -14.37
C MET A 113 14.56 30.07 -15.62
N ASN A 114 14.97 29.52 -16.77
CA ASN A 114 14.56 30.04 -18.07
C ASN A 114 13.02 30.10 -18.18
N ARG A 115 12.47 31.25 -18.59
CA ARG A 115 11.02 31.51 -18.65
C ARG A 115 10.23 30.47 -19.46
N ASN A 116 10.79 29.96 -20.55
CA ASN A 116 10.10 28.96 -21.38
C ASN A 116 10.04 27.60 -20.69
N LYS A 117 11.17 27.16 -20.11
CA LYS A 117 11.22 25.92 -19.32
C LYS A 117 10.28 25.99 -18.12
N LEU A 118 10.28 27.13 -17.43
CA LEU A 118 9.41 27.37 -16.28
C LEU A 118 7.94 27.29 -16.65
N ARG A 119 7.53 27.97 -17.73
CA ARG A 119 6.15 27.92 -18.23
C ARG A 119 5.74 26.50 -18.63
N ASN A 120 6.62 25.74 -19.28
CA ASN A 120 6.34 24.35 -19.64
C ASN A 120 6.15 23.47 -18.40
N LEU A 121 7.03 23.59 -17.42
CA LEU A 121 6.92 22.87 -16.15
C LEU A 121 5.61 23.20 -15.43
N GLU A 122 5.31 24.49 -15.25
CA GLU A 122 4.10 24.93 -14.55
C GLU A 122 2.82 24.46 -15.25
N ASN A 123 2.75 24.57 -16.57
CA ASN A 123 1.62 24.07 -17.34
C ASN A 123 1.46 22.55 -17.17
N CYS A 124 2.57 21.80 -17.18
CA CYS A 124 2.52 20.37 -16.93
C CYS A 124 2.00 20.06 -15.52
N LEU A 125 2.56 20.69 -14.48
CA LEU A 125 2.19 20.45 -13.08
C LEU A 125 0.71 20.77 -12.83
N VAL A 126 0.18 21.83 -13.44
CA VAL A 126 -1.26 22.15 -13.39
C VAL A 126 -2.09 21.03 -14.01
N ASN A 127 -1.68 20.52 -15.18
CA ASN A 127 -2.38 19.46 -15.89
C ASN A 127 -2.22 18.08 -15.23
N GLN A 128 -1.13 17.84 -14.51
CA GLN A 128 -0.83 16.55 -13.86
C GLN A 128 -1.92 16.12 -12.87
N LYS A 129 -2.63 17.08 -12.26
CA LYS A 129 -3.79 16.80 -11.39
C LYS A 129 -4.87 15.98 -12.08
N SER A 130 -5.00 16.07 -13.41
CA SER A 130 -5.94 15.26 -14.18
C SER A 130 -5.63 13.75 -14.16
N ALA A 131 -4.41 13.36 -13.77
CA ALA A 131 -4.01 11.97 -13.60
C ALA A 131 -4.83 11.24 -12.53
N ILE A 132 -5.50 11.94 -11.60
CA ILE A 132 -6.35 11.28 -10.59
C ILE A 132 -7.47 10.43 -11.22
N LYS A 133 -7.99 10.83 -12.39
CA LYS A 133 -9.06 10.09 -13.08
C LYS A 133 -8.61 8.70 -13.55
N PRO A 134 -7.52 8.55 -14.34
CA PRO A 134 -7.03 7.22 -14.69
C PRO A 134 -6.57 6.40 -13.49
N ILE A 135 -6.10 7.03 -12.39
CA ILE A 135 -5.79 6.32 -11.14
C ILE A 135 -7.04 5.68 -10.54
N HIS A 136 -8.18 6.39 -10.52
CA HIS A 136 -9.46 5.77 -10.15
C HIS A 136 -9.85 4.62 -11.06
N GLY A 137 -9.52 4.67 -12.35
CA GLY A 137 -9.70 3.54 -13.27
C GLY A 137 -8.86 2.33 -12.85
N ARG A 138 -7.58 2.55 -12.51
CA ARG A 138 -6.69 1.48 -12.00
C ARG A 138 -7.20 0.90 -10.67
N LEU A 139 -7.66 1.74 -9.75
CA LEU A 139 -8.28 1.31 -8.50
C LEU A 139 -9.51 0.43 -8.76
N ALA A 140 -10.41 0.85 -9.66
CA ALA A 140 -11.61 0.09 -9.98
C ALA A 140 -11.27 -1.30 -10.54
N SER A 141 -10.25 -1.40 -11.41
CA SER A 141 -9.77 -2.66 -11.96
C SER A 141 -8.99 -3.53 -10.97
N ALA A 142 -8.55 -2.98 -9.84
CA ALA A 142 -7.79 -3.68 -8.82
C ALA A 142 -8.68 -4.49 -7.86
N PHE A 143 -9.98 -4.17 -7.80
CA PHE A 143 -10.93 -4.96 -7.03
C PHE A 143 -11.16 -6.34 -7.67
N PRO A 144 -11.38 -7.39 -6.87
CA PRO A 144 -11.67 -8.72 -7.40
C PRO A 144 -12.99 -8.75 -8.17
N SER A 145 -13.07 -9.69 -9.11
CA SER A 145 -14.27 -10.02 -9.84
C SER A 145 -15.08 -11.08 -9.08
N GLU A 146 -16.39 -11.18 -9.33
CA GLU A 146 -17.27 -12.16 -8.66
C GLU A 146 -16.89 -13.64 -8.92
N GLN A 147 -16.01 -13.90 -9.89
CA GLN A 147 -15.59 -15.24 -10.29
C GLN A 147 -14.35 -15.72 -9.50
N ASP A 148 -13.71 -14.80 -8.78
CA ASP A 148 -12.51 -15.10 -8.01
C ASP A 148 -12.90 -15.75 -6.68
N SER A 149 -12.55 -17.01 -6.48
CA SER A 149 -12.85 -17.77 -5.25
C SER A 149 -11.57 -18.29 -4.64
N TYR A 150 -11.25 -17.79 -3.45
CA TYR A 150 -10.06 -18.17 -2.73
C TYR A 150 -10.44 -18.81 -1.38
N PRO A 151 -10.00 -20.05 -1.10
CA PRO A 151 -10.42 -20.77 0.10
C PRO A 151 -9.68 -20.34 1.38
N ARG A 152 -8.55 -19.64 1.27
CA ARG A 152 -7.68 -19.24 2.38
C ARG A 152 -7.04 -17.89 2.12
N THR A 153 -6.78 -17.12 3.18
CA THR A 153 -6.16 -15.80 3.08
C THR A 153 -5.16 -15.63 4.21
N GLU A 154 -3.88 -15.59 3.85
CA GLU A 154 -2.73 -15.37 4.75
C GLU A 154 -2.48 -13.85 4.90
N LEU A 155 -3.36 -13.15 5.63
CA LEU A 155 -3.35 -11.69 5.69
C LEU A 155 -2.16 -11.18 6.50
N VAL A 156 -1.91 -11.76 7.67
CA VAL A 156 -0.84 -11.31 8.56
C VAL A 156 0.50 -11.33 7.86
N GLY A 157 0.90 -12.48 7.32
CA GLY A 157 2.18 -12.64 6.63
C GLY A 157 2.29 -11.69 5.44
N THR A 158 1.23 -11.57 4.63
CA THR A 158 1.22 -10.71 3.45
C THR A 158 1.38 -9.22 3.80
N LEU A 159 0.62 -8.73 4.78
CA LEU A 159 0.68 -7.34 5.20
C LEU A 159 2.03 -6.98 5.84
N LEU A 160 2.61 -7.89 6.63
CA LEU A 160 3.93 -7.67 7.23
C LEU A 160 5.04 -7.70 6.18
N ASN A 161 4.99 -8.59 5.19
CA ASN A 161 5.94 -8.60 4.08
C ASN A 161 5.83 -7.30 3.25
N LEU A 162 4.61 -6.87 2.90
CA LEU A 162 4.38 -5.60 2.21
C LEU A 162 4.89 -4.41 3.01
N SER A 163 4.79 -4.45 4.34
CA SER A 163 5.34 -3.39 5.18
C SER A 163 6.87 -3.26 5.01
N ASN A 164 7.59 -4.38 4.99
CA ASN A 164 9.06 -4.40 4.84
C ASN A 164 9.52 -4.07 3.42
N ASP A 165 8.82 -4.60 2.41
CA ASP A 165 9.28 -4.55 1.02
C ASP A 165 8.82 -3.29 0.30
N LEU A 166 7.75 -2.65 0.78
CA LEU A 166 7.12 -1.52 0.09
C LEU A 166 6.95 -0.28 0.98
N VAL A 167 6.36 -0.43 2.17
CA VAL A 167 6.05 0.75 3.01
C VAL A 167 7.31 1.32 3.65
N ALA A 168 8.12 0.50 4.33
CA ALA A 168 9.34 0.93 4.99
C ALA A 168 10.38 1.54 4.02
N PRO A 169 10.65 0.98 2.83
CA PRO A 169 11.65 1.53 1.92
C PRO A 169 11.23 2.84 1.24
N SER A 170 9.94 3.21 1.29
CA SER A 170 9.49 4.49 0.74
C SER A 170 10.21 5.68 1.39
N ASN A 171 10.55 6.67 0.58
CA ASN A 171 11.20 7.90 1.01
C ASN A 171 10.21 9.02 1.38
N ALA A 172 8.91 8.72 1.46
CA ALA A 172 7.89 9.70 1.82
C ALA A 172 8.03 10.16 3.27
N GLN A 173 7.88 11.48 3.52
CA GLN A 173 7.91 12.03 4.88
C GLN A 173 6.75 11.54 5.73
N LYS A 174 5.56 11.40 5.12
CA LYS A 174 4.39 10.81 5.75
C LYS A 174 3.93 9.61 4.95
N LYS A 175 3.71 8.48 5.65
CA LYS A 175 3.20 7.24 5.07
C LYS A 175 1.81 6.97 5.59
N VAL A 176 0.87 6.70 4.69
CA VAL A 176 -0.51 6.35 5.01
C VAL A 176 -0.83 5.04 4.33
N VAL A 177 -1.29 4.05 5.10
CA VAL A 177 -1.69 2.75 4.59
C VAL A 177 -3.20 2.62 4.70
N LEU A 178 -3.86 2.40 3.57
CA LEU A 178 -5.27 2.05 3.51
C LEU A 178 -5.37 0.57 3.11
N VAL A 179 -5.68 -0.28 4.08
CA VAL A 179 -5.96 -1.70 3.86
C VAL A 179 -7.43 -1.86 3.48
N VAL A 180 -7.69 -2.54 2.38
CA VAL A 180 -9.02 -2.84 1.86
C VAL A 180 -9.19 -4.36 1.88
N SER A 181 -9.76 -4.87 2.97
CA SER A 181 -9.91 -6.31 3.27
C SER A 181 -11.01 -6.51 4.31
N ASP A 182 -11.56 -7.72 4.40
CA ASP A 182 -12.40 -8.10 5.53
C ASP A 182 -11.61 -8.30 6.84
N MET A 183 -10.28 -8.32 6.75
CA MET A 183 -9.37 -8.57 7.86
C MET A 183 -9.55 -9.94 8.51
N LEU A 184 -10.25 -10.87 7.87
CA LEU A 184 -10.51 -12.20 8.39
C LEU A 184 -9.39 -13.14 7.99
N GLU A 185 -8.37 -13.22 8.85
CA GLU A 185 -7.31 -14.22 8.73
C GLU A 185 -7.95 -15.60 8.56
N ASN A 186 -7.50 -16.35 7.56
CA ASN A 186 -7.99 -17.70 7.28
C ASN A 186 -6.84 -18.54 6.72
N SER A 187 -5.83 -18.72 7.56
CA SER A 187 -4.61 -19.49 7.31
C SER A 187 -4.68 -20.90 7.87
N GLU A 188 -3.61 -21.66 7.68
CA GLU A 188 -3.45 -22.98 8.34
C GLU A 188 -3.40 -22.88 9.86
N THR A 189 -2.85 -21.79 10.38
CA THR A 189 -2.57 -21.62 11.80
C THR A 189 -3.70 -20.90 12.53
N LEU A 190 -4.39 -19.98 11.86
CA LEU A 190 -5.37 -19.10 12.48
C LEU A 190 -6.56 -18.84 11.55
N SER A 191 -7.78 -18.90 12.08
CA SER A 191 -8.98 -18.51 11.32
C SER A 191 -9.92 -17.66 12.18
N PHE A 192 -10.29 -16.50 11.65
CA PHE A 192 -11.27 -15.57 12.22
C PHE A 192 -12.66 -15.72 11.60
N TYR A 193 -12.83 -16.74 10.77
CA TYR A 193 -14.10 -17.04 10.12
C TYR A 193 -14.63 -18.39 10.60
N ARG A 194 -15.88 -18.40 11.07
CA ARG A 194 -16.56 -19.66 11.44
C ARG A 194 -18.03 -19.57 11.09
N ASN A 195 -18.52 -20.57 10.34
CA ASN A 195 -19.94 -20.76 10.05
C ASN A 195 -20.67 -19.52 9.47
N GLY A 196 -20.00 -18.72 8.63
CA GLY A 196 -20.60 -17.52 8.03
C GLY A 196 -20.61 -16.30 8.94
N SER A 197 -19.73 -16.27 9.95
CA SER A 197 -19.64 -15.17 10.92
C SER A 197 -18.19 -14.93 11.36
N VAL A 198 -17.91 -13.71 11.81
CA VAL A 198 -16.63 -13.35 12.44
C VAL A 198 -16.53 -14.06 13.78
N TYR A 199 -15.45 -14.81 13.96
CA TYR A 199 -15.20 -15.61 15.15
C TYR A 199 -13.79 -15.36 15.67
N VAL A 200 -13.68 -14.37 16.55
CA VAL A 200 -12.49 -14.12 17.35
C VAL A 200 -12.94 -14.09 18.81
N THR A 201 -12.37 -14.96 19.64
CA THR A 201 -12.80 -15.10 21.04
C THR A 201 -11.84 -14.46 22.03
N ASP A 202 -10.57 -14.32 21.63
CA ASP A 202 -9.46 -13.90 22.48
C ASP A 202 -8.35 -13.40 21.54
N ALA A 203 -8.21 -12.07 21.41
CA ALA A 203 -7.22 -11.46 20.54
C ALA A 203 -5.78 -11.77 20.97
N ASP A 204 -5.52 -11.85 22.27
CA ASP A 204 -4.18 -12.05 22.82
C ASP A 204 -3.67 -13.46 22.49
N LYS A 205 -4.53 -14.49 22.63
CA LYS A 205 -4.17 -15.85 22.21
C LYS A 205 -3.86 -15.94 20.73
N ALA A 206 -4.68 -15.29 19.89
CA ALA A 206 -4.44 -15.25 18.45
C ALA A 206 -3.12 -14.55 18.12
N LEU A 207 -2.79 -13.47 18.84
CA LEU A 207 -1.53 -12.76 18.70
C LEU A 207 -0.33 -13.65 19.06
N THR A 208 -0.38 -14.36 20.19
CA THR A 208 0.70 -15.28 20.60
C THR A 208 0.96 -16.34 19.53
N THR A 209 -0.09 -16.91 18.93
CA THR A 209 0.04 -17.87 17.84
C THR A 209 0.80 -17.30 16.62
N ILE A 210 0.57 -16.03 16.29
CA ILE A 210 1.28 -15.36 15.21
C ILE A 210 2.73 -15.03 15.59
N GLU A 211 2.97 -14.56 16.81
CA GLU A 211 4.32 -14.23 17.30
C GLU A 211 5.23 -15.46 17.31
N GLU A 212 4.70 -16.62 17.70
CA GLU A 212 5.41 -17.91 17.64
C GLU A 212 5.76 -18.35 16.22
N SER A 213 5.02 -17.85 15.21
CA SER A 213 5.30 -18.12 13.79
C SER A 213 6.44 -17.25 13.24
N GLY A 214 6.96 -16.28 14.02
CA GLY A 214 8.15 -15.50 13.67
C GLY A 214 7.95 -14.44 12.60
N PHE A 215 6.71 -14.09 12.26
CA PHE A 215 6.44 -13.01 11.32
C PHE A 215 6.88 -11.66 11.88
N GLN A 216 7.56 -10.86 11.05
CA GLN A 216 8.03 -9.53 11.41
C GLN A 216 7.71 -8.55 10.29
N GLY A 217 7.30 -7.34 10.66
CA GLY A 217 7.07 -6.25 9.73
C GLY A 217 7.50 -4.91 10.31
N ASN A 218 7.59 -3.91 9.43
CA ASN A 218 7.86 -2.53 9.78
C ASN A 218 7.03 -1.61 8.88
N PHE A 219 6.01 -0.99 9.44
CA PHE A 219 5.16 -0.01 8.78
C PHE A 219 5.74 1.41 8.82
N ASP A 220 6.96 1.58 9.33
CA ASP A 220 7.71 2.83 9.40
C ASP A 220 6.88 4.02 9.89
N GLN A 221 6.28 3.83 11.07
CA GLN A 221 5.42 4.80 11.77
C GLN A 221 4.18 5.24 10.99
N SER A 222 3.79 4.53 9.92
CA SER A 222 2.67 4.92 9.07
C SER A 222 1.33 4.97 9.81
N ASP A 223 0.46 5.88 9.34
CA ASP A 223 -0.93 5.94 9.76
C ASP A 223 -1.74 4.89 8.99
N ILE A 224 -2.31 3.91 9.69
CA ILE A 224 -3.02 2.78 9.09
C ILE A 224 -4.53 2.94 9.27
N TYR A 225 -5.25 2.71 8.18
CA TYR A 225 -6.70 2.75 8.09
C TYR A 225 -7.19 1.48 7.41
N VAL A 226 -8.36 0.98 7.85
CA VAL A 226 -8.97 -0.23 7.28
C VAL A 226 -10.37 0.07 6.78
N ILE A 227 -10.69 -0.40 5.58
CA ILE A 227 -12.04 -0.50 5.03
C ILE A 227 -12.36 -1.97 4.78
N GLY A 228 -13.53 -2.40 5.24
CA GLY A 228 -14.05 -3.75 4.99
C GLY A 228 -14.03 -4.66 6.21
N ALA A 229 -13.45 -4.27 7.34
CA ALA A 229 -13.23 -5.21 8.44
C ALA A 229 -14.51 -5.89 8.93
N GLY A 230 -14.45 -7.22 9.07
CA GLY A 230 -15.57 -8.07 9.46
C GLY A 230 -16.67 -8.20 8.40
N TYR A 231 -16.44 -7.71 7.18
CA TYR A 231 -17.36 -7.90 6.06
C TYR A 231 -17.42 -9.37 5.68
N ILE A 232 -18.63 -9.89 5.49
CA ILE A 232 -18.86 -11.25 5.00
C ILE A 232 -19.85 -11.12 3.85
N GLU A 233 -19.44 -11.58 2.67
CA GLU A 233 -20.27 -11.49 1.47
C GLU A 233 -21.57 -12.30 1.65
N GLY A 234 -22.71 -11.67 1.36
CA GLY A 234 -24.01 -12.31 1.51
C GLY A 234 -24.35 -12.73 2.94
N ALA A 235 -23.73 -12.13 3.96
CA ALA A 235 -23.91 -12.48 5.36
C ALA A 235 -25.39 -12.62 5.75
N LYS A 236 -25.80 -13.85 6.09
CA LYS A 236 -27.12 -14.15 6.64
C LYS A 236 -27.13 -14.18 8.18
N ARG A 237 -25.94 -14.20 8.78
CA ARG A 237 -25.72 -14.37 10.21
C ARG A 237 -25.03 -13.16 10.79
N TYR A 238 -25.41 -12.85 12.02
CA TYR A 238 -24.88 -11.73 12.78
C TYR A 238 -23.51 -12.07 13.37
N SER A 239 -22.50 -11.25 13.06
CA SER A 239 -21.22 -11.25 13.76
C SER A 239 -21.36 -10.46 15.05
N SER A 240 -20.99 -11.06 16.19
CA SER A 240 -21.15 -10.40 17.48
C SER A 240 -20.24 -9.17 17.61
N GLN A 241 -20.73 -8.10 18.23
CA GLN A 241 -19.90 -6.91 18.49
C GLN A 241 -18.62 -7.26 19.26
N LYS A 242 -18.69 -8.24 20.17
CA LYS A 242 -17.52 -8.75 20.88
C LYS A 242 -16.49 -9.31 19.90
N SER A 243 -16.89 -10.22 19.02
CA SER A 243 -15.99 -10.83 18.03
C SER A 243 -15.33 -9.78 17.13
N VAL A 244 -16.09 -8.78 16.69
CA VAL A 244 -15.54 -7.72 15.83
C VAL A 244 -14.61 -6.77 16.60
N ASN A 245 -14.82 -6.58 17.90
CA ASN A 245 -13.89 -5.83 18.74
C ASN A 245 -12.59 -6.61 19.00
N GLU A 246 -12.68 -7.93 19.24
CA GLU A 246 -11.49 -8.78 19.36
C GLU A 246 -10.69 -8.81 18.05
N LEU A 247 -11.38 -8.82 16.90
CA LEU A 247 -10.74 -8.69 15.60
C LEU A 247 -9.94 -7.38 15.48
N GLU A 248 -10.54 -6.25 15.86
CA GLU A 248 -9.83 -4.95 15.87
C GLU A 248 -8.64 -4.97 16.84
N ASN A 249 -8.82 -5.51 18.05
CA ASN A 249 -7.76 -5.57 19.06
C ASN A 249 -6.56 -6.37 18.53
N PHE A 250 -6.80 -7.52 17.91
CA PHE A 250 -5.76 -8.32 17.29
C PHE A 250 -4.98 -7.52 16.24
N TRP A 251 -5.66 -6.92 15.26
CA TRP A 251 -5.00 -6.16 14.20
C TRP A 251 -4.30 -4.92 14.71
N ARG A 252 -4.85 -4.26 15.72
CA ARG A 252 -4.19 -3.15 16.42
C ARG A 252 -2.85 -3.59 17.01
N SER A 253 -2.81 -4.75 17.66
CA SER A 253 -1.58 -5.30 18.23
C SER A 253 -0.55 -5.65 17.15
N ILE A 254 -0.97 -6.32 16.06
CA ILE A 254 -0.09 -6.64 14.92
C ILE A 254 0.52 -5.38 14.29
N PHE A 255 -0.30 -4.37 14.03
CA PHE A 255 0.20 -3.11 13.47
C PHE A 255 1.12 -2.39 14.45
N SER A 256 0.77 -2.34 15.73
CA SER A 256 1.59 -1.67 16.75
C SER A 256 2.93 -2.35 16.97
N SER A 257 2.98 -3.69 17.01
CA SER A 257 4.23 -4.45 17.15
C SER A 257 5.14 -4.29 15.93
N SER A 258 4.54 -3.98 14.78
CA SER A 258 5.21 -3.76 13.50
C SER A 258 5.42 -2.28 13.19
N ASN A 259 5.54 -1.42 14.21
CA ASN A 259 5.81 0.02 14.07
C ASN A 259 4.79 0.77 13.17
N GLY A 260 3.52 0.40 13.24
CA GLY A 260 2.40 1.04 12.55
C GLY A 260 1.36 1.59 13.52
N ASN A 261 0.61 2.61 13.09
CA ASN A 261 -0.37 3.31 13.92
C ASN A 261 -1.79 3.11 13.39
N LEU A 262 -2.54 2.13 13.91
CA LEU A 262 -3.95 1.94 13.51
C LEU A 262 -4.82 3.11 13.98
N LYS A 263 -5.12 4.03 13.06
CA LYS A 263 -5.91 5.24 13.31
C LYS A 263 -7.41 4.97 13.32
N ALA A 264 -7.88 4.11 12.42
CA ALA A 264 -9.28 3.71 12.38
C ALA A 264 -9.49 2.36 11.70
N PHE A 265 -10.47 1.62 12.22
CA PHE A 265 -10.82 0.27 11.78
C PHE A 265 -12.28 0.27 11.32
N GLY A 266 -12.51 0.39 10.01
CA GLY A 266 -13.86 0.49 9.43
C GLY A 266 -14.58 -0.85 9.48
N LYS A 267 -15.67 -0.93 10.26
CA LYS A 267 -16.46 -2.15 10.50
C LYS A 267 -17.86 -2.10 9.87
N PRO A 268 -18.03 -2.41 8.58
CA PRO A 268 -17.00 -2.47 7.54
C PRO A 268 -16.67 -1.09 6.95
N SER A 269 -17.51 -0.07 7.20
CA SER A 269 -17.33 1.27 6.65
C SER A 269 -16.36 2.11 7.50
N LEU A 270 -15.43 2.79 6.85
CA LEU A 270 -14.55 3.77 7.48
C LEU A 270 -15.25 5.13 7.57
N LEU A 271 -15.55 5.58 8.79
CA LEU A 271 -16.27 6.83 9.05
C LEU A 271 -15.35 8.05 9.13
N THR A 272 -14.06 7.84 9.41
CA THR A 272 -13.05 8.89 9.48
C THR A 272 -12.44 9.14 8.11
N GLN A 273 -11.99 10.37 7.87
CA GLN A 273 -11.18 10.67 6.68
C GLN A 273 -9.73 10.29 6.92
N ILE A 274 -9.11 9.59 5.97
CA ILE A 274 -7.67 9.36 5.98
C ILE A 274 -6.95 10.71 5.87
N GLN A 275 -5.79 10.91 6.49
CA GLN A 275 -5.13 12.22 6.58
C GLN A 275 -3.83 12.32 5.81
#